data_AF-A0A1M4MNY8-F1
#
_entry.id   AF-A0A1M4MNY8-F1
#
_cell.length_a   1.000
_cell.length_b   1.000
_cell.length_c   1.000
_cell.angle_alpha   90.00
_cell.angle_beta   90.00
_cell.angle_gamma   90.00
#
_symmetry.space_group_name_H-M   'P 1'
#
loop_
_entity.id
_entity.type
_entity.pdbx_description
1 polymer ?
#
loop_
_entity_poly.entity_id
_entity_poly.type
_entity_poly.pdbx_seq_one_letter_code
_entity_poly.pdbx_strand_id
1 'polypeptide(L)'
;MGPSKTLYQLKLEKRVQTRLLIRKDIYSDHRCNKHTIQRLGFMKSVKSLFVPSTCLQGSKLPVHVIWSKEKDLKISVRYPDSFEVSEIFNGKPSLSESNPLVFNEFEENGYIGIVFNTKKVLENRLKITIDFTFEEAGGNIGHITREVHCFRPDVKVVHVPSVIEIKKDKGGKYYASDRIQVVNCGEGTAVLSLVEREETELRIREPHGIGEFITNFWSDFIEGLSHLKNRYPDHAELLDKLIGLKDKLSKVLDEAEVKGLKDLVEELENILITDSSFSEEYESTVQVAYIKNLKFITELESFLIYLKSTDSERLLLKNPINVLNLEPIKKKFRANLNIIDLNYSSYPKVPISFEICAMEACELPLHKLLNLQSNGGQNDDRSIC
;
A
#
# COMPACT_ATOMS: atom_id res chain seq x y z
N MET A 1 -15.50 -16.74 -24.33
CA MET A 1 -14.95 -17.47 -23.17
C MET A 1 -13.46 -17.22 -23.11
N GLY A 2 -13.00 -16.54 -22.06
CA GLY A 2 -11.58 -16.23 -21.83
C GLY A 2 -11.47 -15.45 -20.52
N PRO A 3 -11.13 -16.09 -19.39
CA PRO A 3 -11.13 -15.43 -18.09
C PRO A 3 -9.73 -14.88 -17.74
N SER A 4 -9.72 -13.81 -16.94
CA SER A 4 -8.71 -13.56 -15.90
C SER A 4 -7.28 -13.13 -16.33
N LYS A 5 -7.13 -11.99 -17.02
CA LYS A 5 -5.84 -11.25 -17.07
C LYS A 5 -5.78 -10.02 -16.17
N THR A 6 -6.93 -9.46 -15.78
CA THR A 6 -7.03 -8.20 -15.04
C THR A 6 -6.62 -8.30 -13.56
N LEU A 7 -6.71 -9.48 -12.94
CA LEU A 7 -6.44 -9.63 -11.50
C LEU A 7 -4.94 -9.62 -11.16
N TYR A 8 -4.08 -10.00 -12.11
CA TYR A 8 -2.63 -10.15 -11.92
C TYR A 8 -1.86 -8.86 -12.19
N GLN A 9 -2.21 -8.11 -13.25
CA GLN A 9 -1.69 -6.77 -13.49
C GLN A 9 -2.01 -5.82 -12.31
N LEU A 10 -3.23 -5.91 -11.78
CA LEU A 10 -3.66 -5.19 -10.58
C LEU A 10 -2.93 -5.61 -9.29
N LYS A 11 -2.39 -6.84 -9.22
CA LYS A 11 -1.55 -7.28 -8.07
C LYS A 11 -0.14 -6.69 -8.16
N LEU A 12 0.37 -6.49 -9.38
CA LEU A 12 1.72 -5.98 -9.60
C LEU A 12 1.80 -4.46 -9.42
N GLU A 13 0.85 -3.71 -9.99
CA GLU A 13 0.73 -2.27 -9.79
C GLU A 13 0.49 -1.93 -8.31
N LYS A 14 -0.34 -2.73 -7.62
CA LYS A 14 -0.52 -2.63 -6.17
C LYS A 14 0.78 -2.87 -5.41
N ARG A 15 1.62 -3.83 -5.80
CA ARG A 15 2.89 -4.13 -5.09
C ARG A 15 3.92 -3.01 -5.28
N VAL A 16 3.97 -2.38 -6.45
CA VAL A 16 4.91 -1.28 -6.74
C VAL A 16 4.48 0.02 -6.04
N GLN A 17 3.19 0.39 -6.13
CA GLN A 17 2.66 1.56 -5.43
C GLN A 17 2.71 1.40 -3.90
N THR A 18 2.39 0.20 -3.39
CA THR A 18 2.49 -0.09 -1.95
C THR A 18 3.94 -0.04 -1.47
N ARG A 19 4.94 -0.45 -2.27
CA ARG A 19 6.37 -0.33 -1.91
C ARG A 19 6.86 1.12 -1.93
N LEU A 20 6.36 1.97 -2.81
CA LEU A 20 6.72 3.39 -2.87
C LEU A 20 6.11 4.20 -1.70
N LEU A 21 4.86 3.90 -1.33
CA LEU A 21 4.21 4.47 -0.13
C LEU A 21 4.85 3.97 1.17
N ILE A 22 5.11 2.66 1.28
CA ILE A 22 5.80 2.07 2.43
C ILE A 22 7.24 2.60 2.55
N ARG A 23 7.97 2.85 1.45
CA ARG A 23 9.32 3.47 1.51
C ARG A 23 9.26 4.88 2.13
N LYS A 24 8.23 5.69 1.88
CA LYS A 24 8.10 7.03 2.49
C LYS A 24 7.79 6.97 4.00
N ASP A 25 6.96 6.03 4.44
CA ASP A 25 6.66 5.83 5.86
C ASP A 25 7.84 5.19 6.63
N ILE A 26 8.58 4.26 6.01
CA ILE A 26 9.77 3.64 6.63
C ILE A 26 10.97 4.61 6.67
N TYR A 27 11.16 5.46 5.64
CA TYR A 27 12.24 6.45 5.64
C TYR A 27 12.00 7.66 6.55
N SER A 28 10.75 7.96 6.89
CA SER A 28 10.43 8.96 7.92
C SER A 28 10.67 8.41 9.33
N ASP A 29 10.47 7.11 9.55
CA ASP A 29 10.72 6.45 10.84
C ASP A 29 12.22 6.12 11.08
N HIS A 30 13.00 5.85 10.03
CA HIS A 30 14.45 5.65 10.13
C HIS A 30 15.25 6.91 10.51
N ARG A 31 14.68 8.11 10.38
CA ARG A 31 15.29 9.32 10.95
C ARG A 31 15.00 9.52 12.44
N CYS A 32 14.00 8.82 13.00
CA CYS A 32 13.65 8.94 14.41
C CYS A 32 14.45 8.00 15.33
N ASN A 33 15.07 6.94 14.79
CA ASN A 33 15.74 5.91 15.59
C ASN A 33 17.24 6.17 15.92
N LYS A 34 17.81 7.31 15.52
CA LYS A 34 19.21 7.63 15.84
C LYS A 34 19.44 8.23 17.24
N HIS A 35 18.39 8.51 18.02
CA HIS A 35 18.54 9.20 19.31
C HIS A 35 18.00 8.51 20.56
N THR A 36 17.53 7.25 20.48
CA THR A 36 17.14 6.50 21.68
C THR A 36 18.25 5.56 22.16
N ILE A 37 19.48 6.07 22.19
CA ILE A 37 20.60 5.46 22.91
C ILE A 37 21.01 6.43 24.01
N GLN A 38 20.19 6.55 25.06
CA GLN A 38 20.67 6.93 26.38
C GLN A 38 19.59 6.74 27.44
N ARG A 39 19.96 5.98 28.48
CA ARG A 39 19.33 5.86 29.81
C ARG A 39 18.09 4.99 29.94
N LEU A 40 18.30 3.67 29.94
CA LEU A 40 17.65 2.72 30.85
C LEU A 40 18.68 1.62 31.13
N GLY A 41 18.78 1.13 32.38
CA GLY A 41 19.82 0.20 32.85
C GLY A 41 19.94 -1.06 32.00
N PHE A 42 20.74 -0.98 30.94
CA PHE A 42 20.94 -2.05 29.99
C PHE A 42 21.69 -3.18 30.69
N MET A 43 21.14 -4.40 30.66
CA MET A 43 21.95 -5.58 30.90
C MET A 43 23.14 -5.52 29.93
N LYS A 44 24.37 -5.54 30.46
CA LYS A 44 25.59 -5.34 29.68
C LYS A 44 25.76 -6.38 28.56
N SER A 45 25.08 -7.52 28.65
CA SER A 45 25.15 -8.65 27.72
C SER A 45 24.24 -8.53 26.50
N VAL A 46 23.06 -7.92 26.62
CA VAL A 46 22.16 -7.68 25.49
C VAL A 46 22.79 -6.58 24.64
N LYS A 47 22.79 -6.75 23.32
CA LYS A 47 23.33 -5.76 22.36
C LYS A 47 22.20 -5.03 21.63
N SER A 48 21.13 -5.74 21.30
CA SER A 48 19.98 -5.19 20.60
C SER A 48 18.70 -5.91 20.99
N LEU A 49 17.61 -5.15 21.10
CA LEU A 49 16.23 -5.64 21.15
C LEU A 49 15.41 -4.82 20.16
N PHE A 50 14.91 -5.49 19.13
CA PHE A 50 14.05 -4.88 18.12
C PHE A 50 12.61 -5.37 18.27
N VAL A 51 11.72 -4.41 18.41
CA VAL A 51 10.26 -4.57 18.33
C VAL A 51 9.73 -3.37 17.55
N PRO A 52 8.99 -3.57 16.44
CA PRO A 52 8.36 -2.46 15.72
C PRO A 52 7.43 -1.68 16.67
N SER A 53 7.53 -0.35 16.65
CA SER A 53 6.69 0.55 17.45
C SER A 53 5.22 0.56 17.00
N THR A 54 4.97 0.15 15.76
CA THR A 54 3.63 0.12 15.16
C THR A 54 3.42 -1.16 14.33
N CYS A 55 2.17 -1.58 14.19
CA CYS A 55 1.81 -2.79 13.46
C CYS A 55 0.37 -2.73 12.96
N LEU A 56 0.09 -3.27 11.77
CA LEU A 56 -1.28 -3.46 11.32
C LEU A 56 -1.93 -4.64 12.07
N GLN A 57 -3.17 -4.50 12.53
CA GLN A 57 -3.90 -5.65 13.08
C GLN A 57 -4.12 -6.72 12.00
N GLY A 58 -3.95 -8.00 12.37
CA GLY A 58 -4.03 -9.11 11.42
C GLY A 58 -2.74 -9.39 10.66
N SER A 59 -1.62 -8.71 10.97
CA SER A 59 -0.34 -8.86 10.27
C SER A 59 0.75 -9.49 11.13
N LYS A 60 1.90 -9.77 10.50
CA LYS A 60 3.10 -10.28 11.17
C LYS A 60 3.86 -9.15 11.86
N LEU A 61 4.26 -9.37 13.12
CA LEU A 61 5.16 -8.53 13.90
C LEU A 61 6.47 -9.30 14.16
N PRO A 62 7.55 -9.00 13.41
CA PRO A 62 8.85 -9.60 13.66
C PRO A 62 9.54 -8.91 14.84
N VAL A 63 10.16 -9.72 15.70
CA VAL A 63 10.91 -9.30 16.89
C VAL A 63 12.23 -10.05 16.92
N HIS A 64 13.30 -9.40 17.37
CA HIS A 64 14.55 -10.10 17.62
C HIS A 64 15.32 -9.56 18.82
N VAL A 65 16.13 -10.45 19.40
CA VAL A 65 17.12 -10.13 20.43
C VAL A 65 18.49 -10.57 19.95
N ILE A 66 19.51 -9.72 20.16
CA ILE A 66 20.91 -10.03 19.90
C ILE A 66 21.69 -9.78 21.18
N TRP A 67 22.59 -10.70 21.55
CA TRP A 67 23.47 -10.59 22.72
C TRP A 67 24.90 -11.06 22.39
N SER A 68 25.81 -10.99 23.38
CA SER A 68 27.16 -11.51 23.20
C SER A 68 27.18 -13.05 23.16
N LYS A 69 27.82 -13.64 22.15
CA LYS A 69 27.94 -15.12 21.99
C LYS A 69 28.68 -15.81 23.15
N GLU A 70 29.44 -15.05 23.92
CA GLU A 70 30.20 -15.53 25.09
C GLU A 70 29.34 -15.62 26.36
N LYS A 71 28.08 -15.20 26.31
CA LYS A 71 27.17 -15.15 27.45
C LYS A 71 26.06 -16.17 27.29
N ASP A 72 25.84 -16.94 28.35
CA ASP A 72 24.67 -17.80 28.47
C ASP A 72 23.51 -16.96 29.02
N LEU A 73 22.46 -16.84 28.21
CA LEU A 73 21.34 -15.97 28.48
C LEU A 73 20.03 -16.77 28.36
N LYS A 74 19.25 -16.78 29.44
CA LYS A 74 17.87 -17.26 29.39
C LYS A 74 16.95 -16.08 29.09
N ILE A 75 16.09 -16.25 28.08
CA ILE A 75 15.21 -15.19 27.58
C ILE A 75 13.77 -15.62 27.81
N SER A 76 12.98 -14.78 28.47
CA SER A 76 11.54 -14.96 28.62
C SER A 76 10.79 -13.82 27.94
N VAL A 77 9.79 -14.15 27.13
CA VAL A 77 9.00 -13.19 26.36
C VAL A 77 7.53 -13.38 26.70
N ARG A 78 6.93 -12.36 27.32
CA ARG A 78 5.49 -12.28 27.58
C ARG A 78 4.85 -11.33 26.58
N TYR A 79 3.73 -11.75 26.01
CA TYR A 79 3.01 -11.02 24.96
C TYR A 79 1.50 -11.09 25.24
N PRO A 80 0.67 -10.21 24.65
CA PRO A 80 -0.78 -10.21 24.91
C PRO A 80 -1.50 -11.37 24.21
N ASP A 81 -2.69 -11.76 24.70
CA ASP A 81 -3.53 -12.82 24.10
C ASP A 81 -4.01 -12.50 22.68
N SER A 82 -3.96 -11.22 22.29
CA SER A 82 -4.23 -10.76 20.93
C SER A 82 -3.14 -11.21 19.94
N PHE A 83 -2.04 -11.82 20.39
CA PHE A 83 -0.93 -12.28 19.57
C PHE A 83 -0.81 -13.79 19.59
N GLU A 84 -0.39 -14.35 18.45
CA GLU A 84 -0.05 -15.76 18.31
C GLU A 84 1.38 -15.90 17.80
N VAL A 85 2.12 -16.87 18.31
CA VAL A 85 3.47 -17.14 17.81
C VAL A 85 3.36 -17.87 16.48
N SER A 86 3.81 -17.21 15.42
CA SER A 86 3.80 -17.78 14.06
C SER A 86 5.06 -18.60 13.80
N GLU A 87 6.22 -18.03 14.13
CA GLU A 87 7.52 -18.57 13.78
C GLU A 87 8.52 -18.20 14.89
N ILE A 88 9.42 -19.14 15.21
CA ILE A 88 10.55 -18.92 16.11
C ILE A 88 11.80 -19.34 15.33
N PHE A 89 12.80 -18.48 15.35
CA PHE A 89 14.09 -18.70 14.69
C PHE A 89 15.17 -18.86 15.75
N ASN A 90 16.03 -19.86 15.55
CA ASN A 90 17.26 -20.08 16.34
C ASN A 90 17.02 -20.45 17.82
N GLY A 91 15.85 -21.00 18.15
CA GLY A 91 15.53 -21.43 19.50
C GLY A 91 14.22 -22.21 19.58
N LYS A 92 14.05 -22.97 20.66
CA LYS A 92 12.80 -23.67 20.98
C LYS A 92 12.38 -23.33 22.41
N PRO A 93 11.09 -23.03 22.65
CA PRO A 93 10.64 -22.73 23.99
C PRO A 93 10.67 -23.99 24.85
N SER A 94 11.06 -23.86 26.12
CA SER A 94 11.16 -24.99 27.06
C SER A 94 9.80 -25.63 27.37
N LEU A 95 8.71 -24.88 27.18
CA LEU A 95 7.33 -25.34 27.27
C LEU A 95 6.63 -24.98 25.96
N SER A 96 6.18 -26.00 25.22
CA SER A 96 5.34 -25.81 24.04
C SER A 96 4.01 -25.18 24.47
N GLU A 97 3.67 -24.03 23.88
CA GLU A 97 2.40 -23.30 24.07
C GLU A 97 2.17 -22.61 25.43
N SER A 98 3.23 -22.21 26.15
CA SER A 98 3.08 -21.33 27.32
C SER A 98 3.35 -19.87 26.98
N ASN A 99 2.53 -18.96 27.51
CA ASN A 99 2.83 -17.54 27.67
C ASN A 99 3.19 -17.30 29.14
N PRO A 100 4.43 -16.93 29.49
CA PRO A 100 5.50 -16.49 28.59
C PRO A 100 6.21 -17.63 27.85
N LEU A 101 6.78 -17.30 26.69
CA LEU A 101 7.78 -18.14 26.05
C LEU A 101 9.07 -18.06 26.87
N VAL A 102 9.73 -19.19 27.08
CA VAL A 102 11.00 -19.27 27.81
C VAL A 102 12.02 -20.01 26.95
N PHE A 103 13.15 -19.39 26.69
CA PHE A 103 14.25 -19.90 25.88
C PHE A 103 15.51 -20.02 26.73
N ASN A 104 16.07 -21.23 26.77
CA ASN A 104 17.31 -21.56 27.47
C ASN A 104 18.32 -22.30 26.57
N GLU A 105 17.89 -22.70 25.36
CA GLU A 105 18.72 -23.40 24.37
C GLU A 105 18.52 -22.74 23.00
N PHE A 106 19.61 -22.52 22.28
CA PHE A 106 19.65 -21.85 20.98
C PHE A 106 20.49 -22.67 20.01
N GLU A 107 20.13 -22.66 18.72
CA GLU A 107 20.90 -23.37 17.69
C GLU A 107 22.28 -22.69 17.49
N GLU A 108 22.29 -21.35 17.47
CA GLU A 108 23.49 -20.52 17.50
C GLU A 108 23.38 -19.48 18.63
N ASN A 109 24.28 -19.49 19.61
CA ASN A 109 24.23 -18.53 20.70
C ASN A 109 24.41 -17.08 20.20
N GLY A 110 23.68 -16.13 20.80
CA GLY A 110 23.77 -14.69 20.51
C GLY A 110 22.61 -14.10 19.71
N TYR A 111 21.61 -14.91 19.31
CA TYR A 111 20.46 -14.43 18.54
C TYR A 111 19.17 -15.22 18.84
N ILE A 112 18.03 -14.56 18.82
CA ILE A 112 16.72 -15.22 18.69
C ILE A 112 15.76 -14.32 17.92
N GLY A 113 15.02 -14.91 16.99
CA GLY A 113 13.96 -14.25 16.24
C GLY A 113 12.59 -14.84 16.57
N ILE A 114 11.58 -13.99 16.73
CA ILE A 114 10.19 -14.41 16.97
C ILE A 114 9.29 -13.60 16.05
N VAL A 115 8.35 -14.27 15.38
CA VAL A 115 7.32 -13.61 14.58
C VAL A 115 5.98 -13.86 15.23
N PHE A 116 5.31 -12.79 15.65
CA PHE A 116 3.94 -12.85 16.13
C PHE A 116 2.95 -12.56 15.00
N ASN A 117 1.84 -13.28 14.94
CA ASN A 117 0.65 -12.88 14.19
C ASN A 117 -0.25 -12.08 15.13
N THR A 118 -0.59 -10.85 14.75
CA THR A 118 -1.53 -10.03 15.50
C THR A 118 -2.96 -10.39 15.09
N LYS A 119 -3.89 -10.42 16.05
CA LYS A 119 -5.32 -10.66 15.79
C LYS A 119 -6.02 -9.34 15.50
N LYS A 120 -7.10 -9.43 14.73
CA LYS A 120 -8.09 -8.34 14.65
C LYS A 120 -8.92 -8.35 15.93
N VAL A 121 -8.93 -7.22 16.62
CA VAL A 121 -9.79 -7.00 17.79
C VAL A 121 -10.98 -6.12 17.41
N LEU A 122 -11.85 -5.78 18.35
CA LEU A 122 -13.01 -4.93 18.08
C LEU A 122 -12.56 -3.49 17.81
N GLU A 123 -11.63 -2.99 18.62
CA GLU A 123 -11.05 -1.67 18.52
C GLU A 123 -10.22 -1.53 17.24
N ASN A 124 -10.33 -0.37 16.57
CA ASN A 124 -9.51 -0.05 15.39
C ASN A 124 -8.07 0.37 15.76
N ARG A 125 -7.83 0.65 17.04
CA ARG A 125 -6.55 1.06 17.62
C ARG A 125 -6.35 0.39 18.96
N LEU A 126 -5.16 -0.16 19.18
CA LEU A 126 -4.78 -0.79 20.44
C LEU A 126 -3.31 -0.49 20.74
N LYS A 127 -3.02 -0.16 21.99
CA LYS A 127 -1.65 -0.15 22.51
C LYS A 127 -1.45 -1.42 23.31
N ILE A 128 -0.38 -2.15 23.00
CA ILE A 128 -0.04 -3.40 23.67
C ILE A 128 1.43 -3.40 24.04
N THR A 129 1.79 -4.24 25.01
CA THR A 129 3.16 -4.36 25.47
C THR A 129 3.69 -5.78 25.26
N ILE A 130 4.96 -5.89 24.91
CA ILE A 130 5.72 -7.14 24.93
C ILE A 130 6.81 -6.96 25.98
N ASP A 131 6.84 -7.86 26.96
CA ASP A 131 7.79 -7.82 28.05
C ASP A 131 8.86 -8.88 27.85
N PHE A 132 10.11 -8.46 27.94
CA PHE A 132 11.29 -9.31 27.83
C PHE A 132 11.98 -9.36 29.19
N THR A 133 12.25 -10.57 29.65
CA THR A 133 13.08 -10.82 30.83
C THR A 133 14.31 -11.59 30.42
N PHE A 134 15.47 -11.13 30.86
CA PHE A 134 16.78 -11.67 30.52
C PHE A 134 17.47 -12.12 31.79
N GLU A 135 17.94 -13.36 31.86
CA GLU A 135 18.59 -13.95 33.03
C GLU A 135 19.97 -14.51 32.62
N GLU A 136 21.04 -13.99 33.22
CA GLU A 136 22.42 -14.45 32.96
C GLU A 136 22.85 -15.56 33.93
N ALA A 137 23.79 -16.39 33.49
CA ALA A 137 24.53 -17.30 34.38
C ALA A 137 25.29 -16.48 35.45
N GLY A 138 24.69 -16.35 36.63
CA GLY A 138 25.14 -15.45 37.70
C GLY A 138 24.01 -14.74 38.44
N GLY A 139 22.76 -14.86 37.97
CA GLY A 139 21.56 -14.37 38.67
C GLY A 139 21.25 -12.90 38.40
N ASN A 140 21.99 -12.23 37.52
CA ASN A 140 21.59 -10.92 37.02
C ASN A 140 20.30 -11.09 36.22
N ILE A 141 19.29 -10.25 36.51
CA ILE A 141 18.01 -10.23 35.79
C ILE A 141 17.78 -8.83 35.23
N GLY A 142 17.54 -8.74 33.92
CA GLY A 142 17.14 -7.53 33.22
C GLY A 142 15.71 -7.63 32.73
N HIS A 143 14.98 -6.51 32.72
CA HIS A 143 13.62 -6.45 32.22
C HIS A 143 13.46 -5.28 31.23
N ILE A 144 12.83 -5.54 30.09
CA ILE A 144 12.55 -4.52 29.07
C ILE A 144 11.12 -4.70 28.55
N THR A 145 10.31 -3.66 28.68
CA THR A 145 8.98 -3.58 28.06
C THR A 145 9.06 -2.78 26.76
N ARG A 146 8.37 -3.26 25.73
CA ARG A 146 8.20 -2.56 24.44
C ARG A 146 6.72 -2.36 24.15
N GLU A 147 6.33 -1.12 23.92
CA GLU A 147 4.98 -0.78 23.46
C GLU A 147 4.90 -0.94 21.93
N VAL A 148 3.82 -1.55 21.45
CA VAL A 148 3.46 -1.64 20.04
C VAL A 148 2.08 -1.03 19.87
N HIS A 149 1.96 -0.09 18.94
CA HIS A 149 0.70 0.46 18.52
C HIS A 149 0.14 -0.38 17.36
N CYS A 150 -0.90 -1.16 17.64
CA CYS A 150 -1.65 -1.91 16.65
C CYS A 150 -2.82 -1.11 16.09
N PHE A 151 -2.92 -0.97 14.77
CA PHE A 151 -3.96 -0.17 14.12
C PHE A 151 -4.55 -0.86 12.89
N ARG A 152 -5.72 -0.39 12.45
CA ARG A 152 -6.36 -0.79 11.17
C ARG A 152 -7.20 0.35 10.61
N PRO A 153 -7.56 0.33 9.31
CA PRO A 153 -8.58 1.25 8.82
C PRO A 153 -9.94 0.99 9.48
N ASP A 154 -10.77 2.03 9.56
CA ASP A 154 -12.19 1.94 9.94
C ASP A 154 -13.00 2.77 8.95
N VAL A 155 -13.40 2.15 7.84
CA VAL A 155 -14.06 2.85 6.73
C VAL A 155 -15.56 2.86 6.93
N LYS A 156 -16.16 4.06 6.90
CA LYS A 156 -17.59 4.29 7.00
C LYS A 156 -18.10 5.03 5.78
N VAL A 157 -19.20 4.55 5.20
CA VAL A 157 -19.97 5.31 4.21
C VAL A 157 -20.99 6.13 5.00
N VAL A 158 -20.77 7.43 5.10
CA VAL A 158 -21.59 8.31 5.97
C VAL A 158 -22.76 8.94 5.22
N HIS A 159 -22.66 9.05 3.89
CA HIS A 159 -23.73 9.57 3.03
C HIS A 159 -23.72 8.88 1.68
N VAL A 160 -24.90 8.46 1.22
CA VAL A 160 -25.14 8.01 -0.15
C VAL A 160 -26.31 8.85 -0.69
N PRO A 161 -26.08 9.74 -1.66
CA PRO A 161 -27.16 10.53 -2.25
C PRO A 161 -28.18 9.61 -2.90
N SER A 162 -29.48 9.88 -2.73
CA SER A 162 -30.52 9.09 -3.42
C SER A 162 -30.53 9.32 -4.92
N VAL A 163 -30.15 10.53 -5.36
CA VAL A 163 -30.04 10.94 -6.76
C VAL A 163 -28.74 11.72 -6.95
N ILE A 164 -27.99 11.41 -8.00
CA ILE A 164 -26.79 12.13 -8.43
C ILE A 164 -27.04 12.70 -9.83
N GLU A 165 -27.04 14.01 -9.97
CA GLU A 165 -27.10 14.68 -11.28
C GLU A 165 -25.69 15.00 -11.77
N ILE A 166 -25.40 14.73 -13.04
CA ILE A 166 -24.15 15.09 -13.69
C ILE A 166 -24.32 16.40 -14.45
N LYS A 167 -23.49 17.38 -14.09
CA LYS A 167 -23.53 18.77 -14.59
C LYS A 167 -22.21 19.12 -15.25
N LYS A 168 -22.22 20.12 -16.14
CA LYS A 168 -21.01 20.74 -16.68
C LYS A 168 -20.65 21.99 -15.89
N ASP A 169 -19.36 22.17 -15.62
CA ASP A 169 -18.85 23.43 -15.09
C ASP A 169 -18.70 24.48 -16.22
N LYS A 170 -18.26 25.69 -15.85
CA LYS A 170 -18.03 26.78 -16.82
C LYS A 170 -16.96 26.45 -17.87
N GLY A 171 -16.09 25.48 -17.60
CA GLY A 171 -15.06 24.99 -18.52
C GLY A 171 -15.49 23.79 -19.36
N GLY A 172 -16.77 23.36 -19.26
CA GLY A 172 -17.30 22.20 -19.98
C GLY A 172 -16.93 20.85 -19.37
N LYS A 173 -16.27 20.80 -18.21
CA LYS A 173 -15.91 19.55 -17.52
C LYS A 173 -17.11 19.02 -16.73
N TYR A 174 -17.35 17.72 -16.80
CA TYR A 174 -18.43 17.06 -16.05
C TYR A 174 -18.07 16.88 -14.56
N TYR A 175 -19.05 17.12 -13.69
CA TYR A 175 -18.98 16.86 -12.25
C TYR A 175 -20.31 16.31 -11.71
N ALA A 176 -20.22 15.56 -10.62
CA ALA A 176 -21.38 15.09 -9.87
C ALA A 176 -21.87 16.18 -8.89
N SER A 177 -23.18 16.46 -8.91
CA SER A 177 -23.85 17.44 -8.04
C SER A 177 -23.79 17.09 -6.56
N ASP A 178 -23.78 15.80 -6.23
CA ASP A 178 -23.55 15.26 -4.91
C ASP A 178 -22.68 13.99 -5.03
N ARG A 179 -22.05 13.57 -3.94
CA ARG A 179 -21.08 12.46 -3.93
C ARG A 179 -21.31 11.54 -2.74
N ILE A 180 -20.94 10.28 -2.92
CA ILE A 180 -20.90 9.30 -1.85
C ILE A 180 -19.77 9.69 -0.90
N GLN A 181 -20.11 9.94 0.36
CA GLN A 181 -19.13 10.33 1.37
C GLN A 181 -18.59 9.08 2.08
N VAL A 182 -17.28 8.89 1.98
CA VAL A 182 -16.57 7.77 2.58
C VAL A 182 -15.49 8.32 3.50
N VAL A 183 -15.56 7.96 4.78
CA VAL A 183 -14.66 8.45 5.82
C VAL A 183 -13.84 7.29 6.38
N ASN A 184 -12.53 7.48 6.53
CA ASN A 184 -11.68 6.63 7.34
C ASN A 184 -11.60 7.18 8.76
N CYS A 185 -12.23 6.48 9.70
CA CYS A 185 -12.17 6.77 11.14
C CYS A 185 -11.01 6.05 11.84
N GLY A 186 -10.22 5.24 11.12
CA GLY A 186 -9.08 4.49 11.65
C GLY A 186 -7.75 5.05 11.19
N GLU A 187 -6.66 4.47 11.69
CA GLU A 187 -5.30 4.92 11.37
C GLU A 187 -4.65 4.13 10.21
N GLY A 188 -5.24 3.01 9.79
CA GLY A 188 -4.71 2.23 8.66
C GLY A 188 -5.18 2.75 7.30
N THR A 189 -4.44 2.41 6.25
CA THR A 189 -4.82 2.71 4.87
C THR A 189 -5.76 1.64 4.32
N ALA A 190 -6.89 2.07 3.75
CA ALA A 190 -7.83 1.18 3.09
C ALA A 190 -7.80 1.35 1.56
N VAL A 191 -7.96 0.23 0.84
CA VAL A 191 -8.18 0.18 -0.59
C VAL A 191 -9.65 -0.13 -0.86
N LEU A 192 -10.32 0.80 -1.54
CA LEU A 192 -11.73 0.74 -1.89
C LEU A 192 -11.90 0.23 -3.31
N SER A 193 -12.95 -0.54 -3.58
CA SER A 193 -13.34 -0.90 -4.94
C SER A 193 -14.84 -0.97 -5.06
N LEU A 194 -15.38 -0.25 -6.04
CA LEU A 194 -16.78 -0.35 -6.42
C LEU A 194 -16.96 -1.59 -7.31
N VAL A 195 -17.80 -2.51 -6.86
CA VAL A 195 -18.15 -3.72 -7.59
C VAL A 195 -19.64 -3.74 -7.81
N GLU A 196 -20.02 -3.82 -9.07
CA GLU A 196 -21.41 -3.79 -9.51
C GLU A 196 -22.20 -4.96 -8.99
N ARG A 197 -23.47 -4.72 -8.68
CA ARG A 197 -24.43 -5.80 -8.43
C ARG A 197 -25.14 -6.19 -9.72
N GLU A 198 -25.79 -7.34 -9.73
CA GLU A 198 -26.50 -7.83 -10.92
C GLU A 198 -27.67 -6.93 -11.30
N GLU A 199 -28.31 -6.28 -10.32
CA GLU A 199 -29.54 -5.49 -10.53
C GLU A 199 -29.27 -4.02 -10.93
N THR A 200 -28.02 -3.67 -11.28
CA THR A 200 -27.66 -2.33 -11.75
C THR A 200 -28.01 -2.13 -13.23
N GLU A 201 -28.41 -0.92 -13.61
CA GLU A 201 -28.69 -0.55 -15.01
C GLU A 201 -27.46 0.01 -15.74
N LEU A 202 -26.33 0.15 -15.02
CA LEU A 202 -25.12 0.82 -15.49
C LEU A 202 -23.89 -0.07 -15.29
N ARG A 203 -22.94 0.03 -16.22
CA ARG A 203 -21.69 -0.74 -16.21
C ARG A 203 -20.45 0.15 -16.02
N ILE A 204 -19.59 -0.19 -15.06
CA ILE A 204 -18.25 0.34 -14.84
C ILE A 204 -17.36 -0.21 -15.95
N ARG A 205 -16.78 0.69 -16.72
CA ARG A 205 -15.90 0.34 -17.84
C ARG A 205 -14.61 1.12 -17.77
N GLU A 206 -13.64 0.69 -18.55
CA GLU A 206 -12.48 1.50 -18.85
C GLU A 206 -12.91 2.71 -19.72
N PRO A 207 -12.27 3.88 -19.54
CA PRO A 207 -12.62 5.07 -20.30
C PRO A 207 -12.33 4.89 -21.79
N HIS A 208 -13.10 5.58 -22.64
CA HIS A 208 -12.82 5.60 -24.07
C HIS A 208 -11.40 6.11 -24.34
N GLY A 209 -10.70 5.50 -25.29
CA GLY A 209 -9.34 5.90 -25.66
C GLY A 209 -8.23 5.35 -24.77
N ILE A 210 -8.52 4.67 -23.64
CA ILE A 210 -7.44 4.11 -22.80
C ILE A 210 -6.62 3.04 -23.54
N GLY A 211 -7.27 2.23 -24.38
CA GLY A 211 -6.59 1.21 -25.17
C GLY A 211 -5.67 1.84 -26.22
N GLU A 212 -6.11 2.93 -26.84
CA GLU A 212 -5.30 3.71 -27.78
C GLU A 212 -4.15 4.40 -27.06
N PHE A 213 -4.39 5.00 -25.89
CA PHE A 213 -3.35 5.55 -25.04
C PHE A 213 -2.29 4.50 -24.72
N ILE A 214 -2.68 3.34 -24.17
CA ILE A 214 -1.74 2.29 -23.77
C ILE A 214 -0.93 1.85 -24.99
N THR A 215 -1.61 1.61 -26.11
CA THR A 215 -0.96 1.15 -27.34
C THR A 215 0.06 2.15 -27.86
N ASN A 216 -0.33 3.42 -27.96
CA ASN A 216 0.51 4.48 -28.51
C ASN A 216 1.63 4.90 -27.53
N PHE A 217 1.34 4.98 -26.23
CA PHE A 217 2.34 5.20 -25.19
C PHE A 217 3.44 4.16 -25.29
N TRP A 218 3.09 2.87 -25.34
CA TRP A 218 4.09 1.81 -25.46
C TRP A 218 4.85 1.88 -26.78
N SER A 219 4.21 2.28 -27.87
CA SER A 219 4.88 2.46 -29.16
C SER A 219 5.94 3.56 -29.07
N ASP A 220 5.55 4.76 -28.63
CA ASP A 220 6.45 5.91 -28.51
C ASP A 220 7.54 5.69 -27.46
N PHE A 221 7.21 5.00 -26.37
CA PHE A 221 8.17 4.67 -25.32
C PHE A 221 9.23 3.69 -25.83
N ILE A 222 8.83 2.63 -26.54
CA ILE A 222 9.77 1.66 -27.13
C ILE A 222 10.67 2.34 -28.19
N GLU A 223 10.11 3.24 -28.99
CA GLU A 223 10.88 4.04 -29.95
C GLU A 223 11.94 4.89 -29.22
N GLY A 224 11.54 5.61 -28.16
CA GLY A 224 12.46 6.40 -27.35
C GLY A 224 13.54 5.57 -26.66
N LEU A 225 13.20 4.41 -26.10
CA LEU A 225 14.19 3.48 -25.53
C LEU A 225 15.18 2.98 -26.59
N SER A 226 14.70 2.74 -27.82
CA SER A 226 15.57 2.33 -28.94
C SER A 226 16.56 3.44 -29.33
N HIS A 227 16.15 4.71 -29.25
CA HIS A 227 17.05 5.85 -29.42
C HIS A 227 18.07 5.97 -28.29
N LEU A 228 17.63 5.83 -27.04
CA LEU A 228 18.53 5.80 -25.88
C LEU A 228 19.56 4.69 -25.98
N LYS A 229 19.17 3.52 -26.48
CA LYS A 229 20.06 2.37 -26.63
C LYS A 229 21.24 2.68 -27.54
N ASN A 230 20.99 3.42 -28.63
CA ASN A 230 22.05 3.83 -29.55
C ASN A 230 22.98 4.89 -28.94
N ARG A 231 22.47 5.72 -28.04
CA ARG A 231 23.21 6.83 -27.42
C ARG A 231 23.97 6.41 -26.16
N TYR A 232 23.47 5.40 -25.45
CA TYR A 232 24.04 4.83 -24.24
C TYR A 232 24.25 3.32 -24.40
N PRO A 233 25.27 2.89 -25.17
CA PRO A 233 25.53 1.47 -25.43
C PRO A 233 25.81 0.66 -24.17
N ASP A 234 26.40 1.28 -23.15
CA ASP A 234 26.70 0.64 -21.86
C ASP A 234 25.44 0.22 -21.10
N HIS A 235 24.30 0.88 -21.37
CA HIS A 235 22.99 0.57 -20.79
C HIS A 235 22.09 -0.24 -21.74
N ALA A 236 22.62 -0.71 -22.87
CA ALA A 236 21.82 -1.33 -23.93
C ALA A 236 21.07 -2.58 -23.47
N GLU A 237 21.68 -3.40 -22.60
CA GLU A 237 21.05 -4.61 -22.07
C GLU A 237 19.83 -4.27 -21.19
N LEU A 238 19.95 -3.26 -20.33
CA LEU A 238 18.84 -2.75 -19.53
C LEU A 238 17.69 -2.27 -20.42
N LEU A 239 18.00 -1.50 -21.46
CA LEU A 239 17.02 -0.96 -22.39
C LEU A 239 16.30 -2.05 -23.18
N ASP A 240 17.00 -3.12 -23.59
CA ASP A 240 16.38 -4.28 -24.21
C ASP A 240 15.41 -5.00 -23.26
N LYS A 241 15.79 -5.16 -21.98
CA LYS A 241 14.90 -5.72 -20.95
C LYS A 241 13.64 -4.85 -20.77
N LEU A 242 13.78 -3.52 -20.79
CA LEU A 242 12.68 -2.57 -20.67
C LEU A 242 11.75 -2.60 -21.90
N ILE A 243 12.28 -2.69 -23.12
CA ILE A 243 11.49 -2.82 -24.35
C ILE A 243 10.62 -4.10 -24.30
N GLY A 244 11.18 -5.20 -23.81
CA GLY A 244 10.47 -6.47 -23.64
C GLY A 244 9.39 -6.49 -22.55
N LEU A 245 9.22 -5.41 -21.77
CA LEU A 245 8.24 -5.37 -20.67
C LEU A 245 6.80 -5.45 -21.16
N LYS A 246 6.46 -4.81 -22.28
CA LYS A 246 5.08 -4.77 -22.79
C LYS A 246 4.50 -6.17 -22.95
N ASP A 247 5.28 -7.06 -23.56
CA ASP A 247 4.86 -8.43 -23.84
C ASP A 247 4.76 -9.28 -22.57
N LYS A 248 5.69 -9.07 -21.62
CA LYS A 248 5.67 -9.75 -20.31
C LYS A 248 4.44 -9.32 -19.49
N LEU A 249 4.18 -8.02 -19.42
CA LEU A 249 3.06 -7.47 -18.64
C LEU A 249 1.70 -7.87 -19.23
N SER A 250 1.62 -8.20 -20.53
CA SER A 250 0.40 -8.68 -21.18
C SER A 250 -0.01 -10.13 -20.81
N LYS A 251 0.86 -10.86 -20.09
CA LYS A 251 0.68 -12.26 -19.67
C LYS A 251 0.45 -12.36 -18.16
N VAL A 252 -0.04 -13.52 -17.71
CA VAL A 252 -0.12 -13.83 -16.28
C VAL A 252 1.30 -14.07 -15.79
N LEU A 253 1.72 -13.31 -14.77
CA LEU A 253 3.09 -13.36 -14.27
C LEU A 253 3.27 -14.45 -13.21
N ASP A 254 4.26 -15.32 -13.35
CA ASP A 254 4.66 -16.26 -12.31
C ASP A 254 5.61 -15.63 -11.28
N GLU A 255 5.99 -16.38 -10.24
CA GLU A 255 6.87 -15.87 -9.18
C GLU A 255 8.27 -15.51 -9.67
N ALA A 256 8.80 -16.25 -10.67
CA ALA A 256 10.10 -15.99 -11.26
C ALA A 256 10.07 -14.72 -12.11
N GLU A 257 9.00 -14.51 -12.88
CA GLU A 257 8.77 -13.30 -13.65
C GLU A 257 8.60 -12.07 -12.73
N VAL A 258 7.88 -12.22 -11.61
CA VAL A 258 7.76 -11.16 -10.59
C VAL A 258 9.13 -10.82 -9.99
N LYS A 259 9.98 -11.81 -9.74
CA LYS A 259 11.35 -11.58 -9.25
C LYS A 259 12.18 -10.83 -10.30
N GLY A 260 12.17 -11.29 -11.55
CA GLY A 260 12.89 -10.63 -12.63
C GLY A 260 12.45 -9.18 -12.87
N LEU A 261 11.17 -8.86 -12.67
CA LEU A 261 10.69 -7.47 -12.70
C LEU A 261 11.23 -6.62 -11.56
N LYS A 262 11.41 -7.17 -10.36
CA LYS A 262 12.04 -6.45 -9.24
C LYS A 262 13.51 -6.18 -9.53
N ASP A 263 14.22 -7.20 -9.99
CA ASP A 263 15.65 -7.10 -10.29
C ASP A 263 15.88 -6.03 -11.38
N LEU A 264 15.02 -6.00 -12.41
CA LEU A 264 15.04 -4.98 -13.45
C LEU A 264 14.79 -3.56 -12.91
N VAL A 265 13.84 -3.40 -12.00
CA VAL A 265 13.55 -2.10 -11.37
C VAL A 265 14.73 -1.63 -10.52
N GLU A 266 15.35 -2.53 -9.77
CA GLU A 266 16.54 -2.21 -8.96
C GLU A 266 17.74 -1.85 -9.84
N GLU A 267 17.95 -2.54 -10.97
CA GLU A 267 18.97 -2.22 -11.97
C GLU A 267 18.76 -0.82 -12.57
N LEU A 268 17.52 -0.50 -12.95
CA LEU A 268 17.15 0.84 -13.44
C LEU A 268 17.34 1.91 -12.36
N GLU A 269 16.85 1.70 -11.13
CA GLU A 269 17.01 2.65 -10.03
C GLU A 269 18.48 3.00 -9.79
N ASN A 270 19.36 1.99 -9.79
CA ASN A 270 20.79 2.20 -9.60
C ASN A 270 21.38 3.06 -10.71
N ILE A 271 21.08 2.75 -11.98
CA ILE A 271 21.61 3.51 -13.13
C ILE A 271 21.10 4.96 -13.12
N LEU A 272 19.82 5.19 -12.84
CA LEU A 272 19.26 6.54 -12.74
C LEU A 272 19.91 7.38 -11.63
N ILE A 273 20.36 6.75 -10.53
CA ILE A 273 21.09 7.43 -9.45
C ILE A 273 22.54 7.74 -9.85
N THR A 274 23.20 6.81 -10.55
CA THR A 274 24.64 6.90 -10.82
C THR A 274 24.99 7.67 -12.10
N ASP A 275 24.07 7.71 -13.08
CA ASP A 275 24.28 8.35 -14.38
C ASP A 275 23.18 9.40 -14.62
N SER A 276 23.49 10.64 -14.23
CA SER A 276 22.54 11.76 -14.34
C SER A 276 22.18 12.10 -15.79
N SER A 277 23.13 11.92 -16.73
CA SER A 277 22.88 12.22 -18.16
C SER A 277 21.88 11.22 -18.74
N PHE A 278 22.09 9.94 -18.47
CA PHE A 278 21.12 8.91 -18.85
C PHE A 278 19.76 9.15 -18.17
N SER A 279 19.77 9.50 -16.88
CA SER A 279 18.53 9.76 -16.12
C SER A 279 17.67 10.85 -16.76
N GLU A 280 18.26 12.00 -17.09
CA GLU A 280 17.54 13.11 -17.72
C GLU A 280 16.92 12.71 -19.07
N GLU A 281 17.66 11.98 -19.91
CA GLU A 281 17.14 11.56 -21.21
C GLU A 281 16.12 10.42 -21.11
N TYR A 282 16.28 9.53 -20.14
CA TYR A 282 15.29 8.49 -19.82
C TYR A 282 13.97 9.12 -19.34
N GLU A 283 14.03 10.05 -18.40
CA GLU A 283 12.87 10.80 -17.92
C GLU A 283 12.18 11.55 -19.06
N SER A 284 12.95 12.25 -19.90
CA SER A 284 12.43 12.94 -21.08
C SER A 284 11.73 11.98 -22.03
N THR A 285 12.30 10.79 -22.26
CA THR A 285 11.69 9.74 -23.09
C THR A 285 10.33 9.31 -22.57
N VAL A 286 10.23 9.04 -21.26
CA VAL A 286 8.96 8.71 -20.61
C VAL A 286 7.96 9.85 -20.75
N GLN A 287 8.39 11.08 -20.46
CA GLN A 287 7.54 12.27 -20.51
C GLN A 287 7.01 12.54 -21.92
N VAL A 288 7.86 12.41 -22.96
CA VAL A 288 7.46 12.64 -24.35
C VAL A 288 6.45 11.59 -24.81
N ALA A 289 6.73 10.30 -24.58
CA ALA A 289 5.80 9.23 -24.91
C ALA A 289 4.45 9.42 -24.20
N TYR A 290 4.49 9.94 -22.98
CA TYR A 290 3.30 10.24 -22.20
C TYR A 290 2.51 11.44 -22.73
N ILE A 291 3.16 12.60 -22.91
CA ILE A 291 2.54 13.86 -23.32
C ILE A 291 1.95 13.76 -24.73
N LYS A 292 2.65 13.10 -25.68
CA LYS A 292 2.16 12.88 -27.05
C LYS A 292 0.82 12.15 -27.07
N ASN A 293 0.63 11.24 -26.11
CA ASN A 293 -0.55 10.39 -26.03
C ASN A 293 -1.58 10.88 -25.02
N LEU A 294 -1.29 11.94 -24.27
CA LEU A 294 -2.19 12.51 -23.26
C LEU A 294 -3.58 12.85 -23.84
N LYS A 295 -3.66 13.25 -25.11
CA LYS A 295 -4.93 13.52 -25.80
C LYS A 295 -5.94 12.36 -25.79
N PHE A 296 -5.46 11.13 -25.58
CA PHE A 296 -6.29 9.93 -25.46
C PHE A 296 -6.79 9.67 -24.04
N ILE A 297 -6.30 10.42 -23.04
CA ILE A 297 -6.79 10.40 -21.65
C ILE A 297 -7.14 11.83 -21.23
N THR A 298 -8.42 12.16 -21.26
CA THR A 298 -8.94 13.49 -20.92
C THR A 298 -8.93 13.84 -19.42
N GLU A 299 -8.63 12.88 -18.53
CA GLU A 299 -8.90 12.99 -17.08
C GLU A 299 -7.67 12.73 -16.19
N LEU A 300 -6.45 12.86 -16.72
CA LEU A 300 -5.24 12.67 -15.92
C LEU A 300 -5.13 13.66 -14.75
N GLU A 301 -5.46 14.93 -14.96
CA GLU A 301 -5.44 15.93 -13.89
C GLU A 301 -6.33 15.51 -12.74
N SER A 302 -7.51 14.97 -13.04
CA SER A 302 -8.46 14.50 -12.04
C SER A 302 -7.96 13.23 -11.33
N PHE A 303 -7.23 12.37 -12.03
CA PHE A 303 -6.50 11.24 -11.41
C PHE A 303 -5.34 11.70 -10.51
N LEU A 304 -4.56 12.70 -10.91
CA LEU A 304 -3.49 13.26 -10.08
C LEU A 304 -4.05 14.01 -8.86
N ILE A 305 -5.17 14.73 -9.02
CA ILE A 305 -5.91 15.34 -7.91
C ILE A 305 -6.42 14.26 -6.97
N TYR A 306 -6.97 13.18 -7.51
CA TYR A 306 -7.37 12.02 -6.74
C TYR A 306 -6.16 11.41 -5.97
N LEU A 307 -5.04 11.12 -6.64
CA LEU A 307 -3.82 10.60 -6.00
C LEU A 307 -3.31 11.52 -4.88
N LYS A 308 -3.34 12.84 -5.09
CA LYS A 308 -2.95 13.82 -4.07
C LYS A 308 -3.91 13.84 -2.88
N SER A 309 -5.22 13.70 -3.11
CA SER A 309 -6.20 13.56 -2.02
C SER A 309 -6.08 12.22 -1.30
N THR A 310 -5.55 11.18 -1.95
CA THR A 310 -5.37 9.89 -1.27
C THR A 310 -4.17 9.84 -0.32
N ASP A 311 -3.18 10.72 -0.49
CA ASP A 311 -2.01 10.83 0.40
C ASP A 311 -2.37 11.36 1.80
N SER A 312 -3.40 12.23 1.93
CA SER A 312 -3.85 12.75 3.22
C SER A 312 -4.93 11.88 3.88
N GLU A 313 -5.82 11.29 3.08
CA GLU A 313 -7.04 10.67 3.62
C GLU A 313 -6.92 9.16 3.92
N ARG A 314 -5.77 8.52 3.65
CA ARG A 314 -5.51 7.08 3.87
C ARG A 314 -6.58 6.15 3.23
N LEU A 315 -7.18 6.61 2.12
CA LEU A 315 -8.18 5.88 1.34
C LEU A 315 -7.75 5.81 -0.13
N LEU A 316 -7.64 4.60 -0.67
CA LEU A 316 -7.23 4.33 -2.06
C LEU A 316 -8.38 3.68 -2.85
N LEU A 317 -9.13 4.43 -3.63
CA LEU A 317 -9.97 3.88 -4.71
C LEU A 317 -9.15 3.14 -5.78
N LYS A 318 -9.50 1.88 -5.99
CA LYS A 318 -9.03 1.04 -7.10
C LYS A 318 -9.72 1.48 -8.39
N ASN A 319 -8.94 1.58 -9.47
CA ASN A 319 -9.39 1.98 -10.81
C ASN A 319 -10.20 3.29 -10.82
N PRO A 320 -9.66 4.38 -10.27
CA PRO A 320 -10.37 5.66 -10.12
C PRO A 320 -10.74 6.32 -11.46
N ILE A 321 -10.04 5.95 -12.54
CA ILE A 321 -10.27 6.44 -13.90
C ILE A 321 -11.32 5.64 -14.66
N ASN A 322 -11.76 4.48 -14.15
CA ASN A 322 -12.88 3.78 -14.75
C ASN A 322 -14.11 4.69 -14.73
N VAL A 323 -15.00 4.49 -15.69
CA VAL A 323 -16.12 5.39 -15.94
C VAL A 323 -17.45 4.68 -15.83
N LEU A 324 -18.48 5.47 -15.53
CA LEU A 324 -19.86 5.14 -15.86
C LEU A 324 -20.22 5.82 -17.18
N ASN A 325 -20.74 5.05 -18.14
CA ASN A 325 -21.26 5.60 -19.39
C ASN A 325 -22.72 5.99 -19.18
N LEU A 326 -22.97 7.29 -19.21
CA LEU A 326 -24.27 7.87 -18.93
C LEU A 326 -24.94 8.32 -20.23
N GLU A 327 -26.22 8.04 -20.31
CA GLU A 327 -27.14 8.55 -21.34
C GLU A 327 -28.03 9.61 -20.70
N PRO A 328 -28.74 10.45 -21.47
CA PRO A 328 -29.65 11.47 -20.94
C PRO A 328 -30.96 10.87 -20.40
N ILE A 329 -30.86 9.77 -19.67
CA ILE A 329 -31.93 8.99 -19.08
C ILE A 329 -31.50 8.65 -17.66
N LYS A 330 -32.44 8.78 -16.71
CA LYS A 330 -32.22 8.40 -15.32
C LYS A 330 -32.08 6.89 -15.19
N LYS A 331 -31.00 6.42 -14.57
CA LYS A 331 -30.68 4.99 -14.38
C LYS A 331 -30.36 4.69 -12.92
N LYS A 332 -30.69 3.49 -12.45
CA LYS A 332 -30.30 3.00 -11.12
C LYS A 332 -28.92 2.40 -11.16
N PHE A 333 -28.06 2.87 -10.26
CA PHE A 333 -26.76 2.28 -10.01
C PHE A 333 -26.78 1.51 -8.69
N ARG A 334 -26.37 0.24 -8.74
CA ARG A 334 -26.28 -0.64 -7.56
C ARG A 334 -24.91 -1.30 -7.53
N ALA A 335 -24.20 -1.11 -6.43
CA ALA A 335 -22.86 -1.65 -6.25
C ALA A 335 -22.62 -2.04 -4.78
N ASN A 336 -21.51 -2.73 -4.55
CA ASN A 336 -20.90 -2.92 -3.25
C ASN A 336 -19.57 -2.18 -3.23
N LEU A 337 -19.36 -1.38 -2.19
CA LEU A 337 -18.05 -0.88 -1.84
C LEU A 337 -17.31 -1.99 -1.08
N ASN A 338 -16.34 -2.60 -1.76
CA ASN A 338 -15.45 -3.56 -1.16
C ASN A 338 -14.25 -2.83 -0.57
N ILE A 339 -13.89 -3.17 0.66
CA ILE A 339 -12.83 -2.54 1.43
C ILE A 339 -11.81 -3.61 1.81
N ILE A 340 -10.54 -3.36 1.51
CA ILE A 340 -9.40 -4.15 2.00
C ILE A 340 -8.35 -3.22 2.62
N ASP A 341 -7.46 -3.73 3.45
CA ASP A 341 -6.27 -2.97 3.87
C ASP A 341 -5.01 -3.37 3.09
N LEU A 342 -3.87 -2.79 3.44
CA LEU A 342 -2.57 -3.08 2.82
C LEU A 342 -2.06 -4.50 3.11
N ASN A 343 -2.64 -5.21 4.08
CA ASN A 343 -2.38 -6.63 4.35
C ASN A 343 -3.43 -7.54 3.68
N TYR A 344 -4.19 -7.01 2.72
CA TYR A 344 -5.24 -7.72 1.98
C TYR A 344 -6.37 -8.28 2.84
N SER A 345 -6.50 -7.76 4.06
CA SER A 345 -7.53 -8.15 4.98
C SER A 345 -8.87 -7.58 4.51
N SER A 346 -9.88 -8.43 4.33
CA SER A 346 -11.21 -8.01 3.88
C SER A 346 -12.04 -7.45 5.03
N TYR A 347 -12.86 -6.44 4.72
CA TYR A 347 -13.83 -5.81 5.62
C TYR A 347 -15.25 -6.03 5.09
N PRO A 348 -16.30 -5.82 5.91
CA PRO A 348 -17.68 -5.93 5.46
C PRO A 348 -17.95 -5.06 4.23
N LYS A 349 -18.61 -5.64 3.23
CA LYS A 349 -18.99 -4.93 2.01
C LYS A 349 -20.12 -3.96 2.34
N VAL A 350 -20.03 -2.73 1.85
CA VAL A 350 -21.07 -1.71 2.06
C VAL A 350 -21.91 -1.59 0.79
N PRO A 351 -23.23 -1.91 0.83
CA PRO A 351 -24.09 -1.74 -0.33
C PRO A 351 -24.30 -0.25 -0.62
N ILE A 352 -24.19 0.13 -1.90
CA ILE A 352 -24.43 1.47 -2.42
C ILE A 352 -25.54 1.39 -3.46
N SER A 353 -26.54 2.26 -3.33
CA SER A 353 -27.66 2.35 -4.28
C SER A 353 -28.07 3.80 -4.43
N PHE A 354 -28.11 4.27 -5.67
CA PHE A 354 -28.59 5.61 -6.02
C PHE A 354 -29.12 5.63 -7.46
N GLU A 355 -29.85 6.68 -7.81
CA GLU A 355 -30.20 6.98 -9.19
C GLU A 355 -29.24 8.03 -9.74
N ILE A 356 -28.88 7.95 -11.01
CA ILE A 356 -27.99 8.89 -11.67
C ILE A 356 -28.56 9.33 -13.00
N CYS A 357 -28.43 10.61 -13.31
CA CYS A 357 -28.84 11.18 -14.59
C CYS A 357 -27.81 12.22 -15.07
N ALA A 358 -27.70 12.35 -16.38
CA ALA A 358 -26.93 13.38 -17.06
C ALA A 358 -27.85 14.14 -18.02
N MET A 359 -27.54 15.41 -18.32
CA MET A 359 -28.30 16.18 -19.32
C MET A 359 -28.00 15.74 -20.76
N GLU A 360 -26.84 15.12 -20.97
CA GLU A 360 -26.35 14.64 -22.26
C GLU A 360 -25.50 13.38 -22.04
N ALA A 361 -25.17 12.68 -23.13
CA ALA A 361 -24.32 11.50 -23.04
C ALA A 361 -22.90 11.86 -22.60
N CYS A 362 -22.36 11.17 -21.58
CA CYS A 362 -21.02 11.44 -21.07
C CYS A 362 -20.40 10.22 -20.37
N GLU A 363 -19.08 10.28 -20.20
CA GLU A 363 -18.34 9.36 -19.33
C GLU A 363 -18.03 10.07 -18.01
N LEU A 364 -18.42 9.46 -16.89
CA LEU A 364 -18.12 9.98 -15.56
C LEU A 364 -17.12 9.07 -14.84
N PRO A 365 -15.88 9.54 -14.58
CA PRO A 365 -14.90 8.80 -13.79
C PRO A 365 -15.38 8.48 -12.37
N LEU A 366 -15.06 7.29 -11.87
CA LEU A 366 -15.49 6.81 -10.55
C LEU A 366 -15.02 7.70 -9.41
N HIS A 367 -13.81 8.27 -9.50
CA HIS A 367 -13.32 9.17 -8.46
C HIS A 367 -14.17 10.44 -8.31
N LYS A 368 -14.95 10.84 -9.33
CA LYS A 368 -15.88 11.98 -9.25
C LYS A 368 -17.19 11.64 -8.52
N LEU A 369 -17.50 10.35 -8.31
CA LEU A 369 -18.67 9.89 -7.56
C LEU A 369 -18.43 9.84 -6.05
N LEU A 370 -17.17 9.88 -5.63
CA LEU A 370 -16.76 9.65 -4.26
C LEU A 370 -16.15 10.93 -3.68
N ASN A 371 -16.46 11.19 -2.42
CA ASN A 371 -15.75 12.14 -1.59
C ASN A 371 -15.06 11.35 -0.48
N LEU A 372 -13.74 11.21 -0.59
CA LEU A 372 -12.91 10.44 0.34
C LEU A 372 -12.34 11.37 1.40
N GLN A 373 -12.50 11.01 2.67
CA GLN A 373 -12.08 11.80 3.82
C GLN A 373 -11.48 10.91 4.91
N SER A 374 -10.68 11.51 5.79
CA SER A 374 -10.07 10.95 6.99
C SER A 374 -10.48 11.83 8.16
N ASN A 375 -10.81 11.19 9.29
CA ASN A 375 -11.03 11.92 10.53
C ASN A 375 -9.71 12.38 11.20
N GLY A 376 -8.56 12.10 10.60
CA GLY A 376 -7.24 12.38 11.19
C GLY A 376 -6.78 13.83 10.98
N GLY A 377 -7.16 14.75 11.90
CA GLY A 377 -6.40 15.98 12.12
C GLY A 377 -7.15 17.30 12.35
N GLN A 378 -8.43 17.34 12.71
CA GLN A 378 -8.98 18.53 13.38
C GLN A 378 -8.65 18.48 14.88
N ASN A 379 -7.38 18.75 15.20
CA ASN A 379 -6.87 19.19 16.51
C ASN A 379 -5.40 19.61 16.37
N ASP A 380 -5.06 20.37 15.33
CA ASP A 380 -3.91 21.27 15.38
C ASP A 380 -4.44 22.69 15.45
N ASP A 381 -4.17 23.32 16.60
CA ASP A 381 -4.35 24.73 16.87
C ASP A 381 -3.86 25.58 15.68
N ARG A 382 -4.80 26.01 14.87
CA ARG A 382 -4.72 27.30 14.18
C ARG A 382 -5.77 28.23 14.78
N SER A 383 -5.58 28.53 16.06
CA SER A 383 -6.05 29.79 16.65
C SER A 383 -4.82 30.67 16.86
N ILE A 384 -4.64 31.65 15.98
CA ILE A 384 -4.66 33.07 16.35
C ILE A 384 -3.66 33.38 17.48
N CYS A 385 -2.39 33.59 17.08
CA CYS A 385 -1.54 34.75 17.39
C CYS A 385 -0.20 34.60 16.68
#